data_AF-A0A142Y932-F1
#
_entry.id   AF-A0A142Y932-F1
#
_cell.length_a   1.000
_cell.length_b   1.000
_cell.length_c   1.000
_cell.angle_alpha   90.00
_cell.angle_beta   90.00
_cell.angle_gamma   90.00
#
_symmetry.space_group_name_H-M   'P 1'
#
loop_
_entity.id
_entity.type
_entity.pdbx_description
1 polymer ?
#
loop_
_entity_poly.entity_id
_entity_poly.type
_entity_poly.pdbx_seq_one_letter_code
_entity_poly.pdbx_strand_id
1 'polypeptide(L)'
;MRQFLTKPDGSLPDGITIEQLESLGLIPVIPTLPPAVDNAHVCVDTQSPVLSNGVWFQQWAVEPIETEELSDESLLIRLAEIRWMRESSGIRIGDQQVTTLREEMPVWQGMLLDITLRPGATAAFEYKPRGGQNVLLSPQQITRIYECFAWYVNACFATERSLVAQIGTISNSQILDLANADSTWPQKQFQP
;
A
#
# COMPACT_ATOMS: atom_id res chain seq x y z
N MET A 1 14.71 -24.57 -21.99
CA MET A 1 13.80 -24.72 -23.15
C MET A 1 13.49 -23.32 -23.67
N ARG A 2 13.54 -23.06 -24.98
CA ARG A 2 13.24 -21.72 -25.52
C ARG A 2 11.77 -21.69 -25.94
N GLN A 3 11.07 -20.61 -25.61
CA GLN A 3 9.63 -20.47 -25.84
C GLN A 3 9.33 -19.29 -26.76
N PHE A 4 8.25 -19.41 -27.53
CA PHE A 4 7.68 -18.34 -28.35
C PHE A 4 6.24 -18.11 -27.88
N LEU A 5 5.93 -16.89 -27.43
CA LEU A 5 4.58 -16.57 -26.96
C LEU A 5 3.65 -16.37 -28.16
N THR A 6 2.57 -17.14 -28.20
CA THR A 6 1.52 -17.01 -29.22
C THR A 6 0.56 -15.86 -28.87
N LYS A 7 -0.41 -15.60 -29.74
CA LYS A 7 -1.58 -14.83 -29.35
C LYS A 7 -2.38 -15.59 -28.27
N PRO A 8 -3.25 -14.90 -27.49
CA PRO A 8 -4.04 -15.54 -26.44
C PRO A 8 -4.97 -16.67 -26.92
N ASP A 9 -5.34 -16.68 -28.20
CA ASP A 9 -6.14 -17.73 -28.84
C ASP A 9 -5.30 -18.92 -29.33
N GLY A 10 -3.98 -18.91 -29.08
CA GLY A 10 -3.04 -19.93 -29.54
C GLY A 10 -2.55 -19.76 -30.97
N SER A 11 -3.05 -18.76 -31.71
CA SER A 11 -2.61 -18.53 -33.08
C SER A 11 -1.24 -17.85 -33.14
N LEU A 12 -0.48 -18.15 -34.19
CA LEU A 12 0.80 -17.51 -34.46
C LEU A 12 0.60 -16.11 -35.07
N PRO A 13 1.54 -15.18 -34.85
CA PRO A 13 1.61 -13.94 -35.61
C PRO A 13 1.76 -14.23 -37.12
N ASP A 14 1.27 -13.30 -37.94
CA ASP A 14 1.29 -13.46 -39.39
C ASP A 14 2.74 -13.62 -39.90
N GLY A 15 2.96 -14.60 -40.77
CA GLY A 15 4.27 -14.90 -41.33
C GLY A 15 5.17 -15.79 -40.48
N ILE A 16 4.72 -16.21 -39.29
CA ILE A 16 5.40 -17.21 -38.46
C ILE A 16 4.72 -18.57 -38.61
N THR A 17 5.50 -19.61 -38.93
CA THR A 17 5.00 -21.00 -39.01
C THR A 17 5.59 -21.88 -37.90
N ILE A 18 4.94 -23.01 -37.63
CA ILE A 18 5.42 -23.97 -36.63
C ILE A 18 6.79 -24.52 -37.03
N GLU A 19 7.00 -24.83 -38.31
CA GLU A 19 8.26 -25.38 -38.82
C GLU A 19 9.43 -24.42 -38.60
N GLN A 20 9.19 -23.10 -38.71
CA GLN A 20 10.20 -22.09 -38.40
C GLN A 20 10.57 -22.11 -36.92
N LEU A 21 9.57 -22.16 -36.02
CA LEU A 21 9.80 -22.25 -34.58
C LEU A 21 10.57 -23.52 -34.22
N GLU A 22 10.18 -24.66 -34.79
CA GLU A 22 10.86 -25.94 -34.59
C GLU A 22 12.31 -25.90 -35.06
N SER A 23 12.59 -25.29 -36.22
CA SER A 23 13.96 -25.13 -36.74
C SER A 23 14.86 -24.29 -35.82
N LEU A 24 14.25 -23.40 -35.03
CA LEU A 24 14.91 -22.55 -34.04
C LEU A 24 14.94 -23.17 -32.63
N GLY A 25 14.35 -24.36 -32.45
CA GLY A 25 14.21 -25.02 -31.15
C GLY A 25 13.29 -24.26 -30.19
N LEU A 26 12.28 -23.56 -30.71
CA LEU A 26 11.26 -22.83 -29.96
C LEU A 26 9.97 -23.63 -29.90
N ILE A 27 9.31 -23.66 -28.74
CA ILE A 27 7.95 -24.17 -28.60
C ILE A 27 6.94 -23.01 -28.57
N PRO A 28 5.80 -23.11 -29.26
CA PRO A 28 4.73 -22.14 -29.14
C PRO A 28 4.03 -22.31 -27.78
N VAL A 29 3.86 -21.22 -27.03
CA VAL A 29 3.27 -21.19 -25.69
C VAL A 29 2.17 -20.14 -25.63
N ILE A 30 0.98 -20.52 -25.18
CA ILE A 30 -0.13 -19.59 -24.95
C ILE A 30 0.17 -18.76 -23.70
N PRO A 31 0.20 -17.42 -23.78
CA PRO A 31 0.40 -16.58 -22.61
C PRO A 31 -0.80 -16.70 -21.65
N THR A 32 -0.52 -16.77 -20.36
CA THR A 32 -1.53 -16.74 -19.30
C THR A 32 -1.34 -15.48 -18.48
N LEU A 33 -2.42 -14.94 -17.91
CA LEU A 33 -2.30 -13.79 -17.03
C LEU A 33 -1.49 -14.16 -15.78
N PRO A 34 -0.52 -13.33 -15.35
CA PRO A 34 0.14 -13.54 -14.08
C PRO A 34 -0.90 -13.48 -12.95
N PRO A 35 -0.71 -14.26 -11.87
CA PRO A 35 -1.58 -14.19 -10.71
C PRO A 35 -1.56 -12.77 -10.12
N ALA A 36 -2.72 -12.30 -9.66
CA ALA A 36 -2.80 -11.06 -8.91
C ALA A 36 -2.19 -11.30 -7.53
N VAL A 37 -1.01 -10.72 -7.29
CA VAL A 37 -0.29 -10.90 -6.04
C VAL A 37 0.06 -9.56 -5.39
N ASP A 38 0.35 -9.63 -4.11
CA ASP A 38 0.97 -8.54 -3.39
C ASP A 38 2.49 -8.56 -3.65
N ASN A 39 2.93 -7.71 -4.58
CA ASN A 39 4.35 -7.57 -4.96
C ASN A 39 5.25 -7.18 -3.77
N ALA A 40 4.67 -6.81 -2.63
CA ALA A 40 5.42 -6.54 -1.41
C ALA A 40 5.93 -7.80 -0.69
N HIS A 41 5.35 -8.99 -0.97
CA HIS A 41 5.67 -10.22 -0.25
C HIS A 41 6.02 -11.39 -1.16
N VAL A 42 5.70 -11.30 -2.45
CA VAL A 42 5.95 -12.39 -3.39
C VAL A 42 6.45 -11.87 -4.73
N CYS A 43 7.40 -12.57 -5.33
CA CYS A 43 7.77 -12.36 -6.73
C CYS A 43 6.96 -13.31 -7.63
N VAL A 44 6.72 -12.87 -8.86
CA VAL A 44 6.06 -13.68 -9.89
C VAL A 44 7.05 -13.93 -11.01
N ASP A 45 7.54 -15.15 -11.10
CA ASP A 45 8.50 -15.56 -12.12
C ASP A 45 7.88 -16.51 -13.13
N THR A 46 8.40 -16.50 -14.36
CA THR A 46 7.92 -17.43 -15.40
C THR A 46 8.55 -18.81 -15.16
N GLN A 47 7.71 -19.86 -15.07
CA GLN A 47 8.18 -21.24 -14.97
C GLN A 47 8.22 -21.94 -16.33
N SER A 48 8.75 -23.18 -16.31
CA SER A 48 8.62 -24.07 -17.46
C SER A 48 7.13 -24.21 -17.83
N PRO A 49 6.76 -24.01 -19.11
CA PRO A 49 5.39 -24.12 -19.56
C PRO A 49 4.77 -25.48 -19.20
N VAL A 50 3.45 -25.51 -19.01
CA VAL A 50 2.70 -26.74 -18.76
C VAL A 50 2.02 -27.20 -20.05
N LEU A 51 2.16 -28.50 -20.38
CA LEU A 51 1.45 -29.11 -21.49
C LEU A 51 0.06 -29.56 -21.02
N SER A 52 -0.99 -29.00 -21.60
CA SER A 52 -2.38 -29.38 -21.33
C SER A 52 -3.13 -29.58 -22.64
N ASN A 53 -3.72 -30.75 -22.83
CA ASN A 53 -4.45 -31.11 -24.06
C ASN A 53 -3.65 -30.89 -25.36
N GLY A 54 -2.35 -31.16 -25.34
CA GLY A 54 -1.46 -31.00 -26.51
C GLY A 54 -1.02 -29.56 -26.79
N VAL A 55 -1.38 -28.60 -25.94
CA VAL A 55 -1.02 -27.19 -26.06
C VAL A 55 -0.19 -26.75 -24.86
N TRP A 56 0.89 -26.01 -25.09
CA TRP A 56 1.73 -25.47 -24.02
C TRP A 56 1.15 -24.14 -23.53
N PHE A 57 1.03 -24.01 -22.21
CA PHE A 57 0.57 -22.79 -21.53
C PHE A 57 1.68 -22.21 -20.67
N GLN A 58 1.80 -20.89 -20.67
CA GLN A 58 2.70 -20.17 -19.77
C GLN A 58 2.28 -20.45 -18.33
N GLN A 59 3.26 -20.69 -17.47
CA GLN A 59 3.07 -20.94 -16.05
C GLN A 59 3.85 -19.89 -15.24
N TRP A 60 3.31 -19.54 -14.08
CA TRP A 60 3.90 -18.59 -13.16
C TRP A 60 4.26 -19.30 -11.84
N ALA A 61 5.46 -19.04 -11.34
CA ALA A 61 5.82 -19.25 -9.94
C ALA A 61 5.33 -18.05 -9.14
N VAL A 62 4.88 -18.29 -7.91
CA VAL A 62 4.73 -17.25 -6.91
C VAL A 62 5.61 -17.66 -5.74
N GLU A 63 6.70 -16.95 -5.52
CA GLU A 63 7.66 -17.26 -4.46
C GLU A 63 7.66 -16.13 -3.44
N PRO A 64 7.70 -16.43 -2.13
CA PRO A 64 7.88 -15.40 -1.12
C PRO A 64 9.20 -14.67 -1.36
N ILE A 65 9.19 -13.35 -1.32
CA ILE A 65 10.44 -12.59 -1.33
C ILE A 65 11.10 -12.81 0.02
N GLU A 66 12.28 -13.42 0.03
CA GLU A 66 13.12 -13.42 1.23
C GLU A 66 13.49 -11.97 1.53
N THR A 67 13.20 -11.49 2.73
CA THR A 67 13.37 -10.08 3.12
C THR A 67 14.80 -9.54 2.96
N GLU A 68 15.80 -10.42 2.83
CA GLU A 68 17.19 -10.06 2.54
C GLU A 68 17.46 -9.73 1.06
N GLU A 69 16.59 -10.13 0.14
CA GLU A 69 16.74 -9.91 -1.31
C GLU A 69 15.88 -8.75 -1.86
N LEU A 70 15.14 -8.05 -0.99
CA LEU A 70 14.38 -6.88 -1.42
C LEU A 70 15.33 -5.85 -2.02
N SER A 71 15.06 -5.46 -3.27
CA SER A 71 15.72 -4.30 -3.85
C SER A 71 15.39 -3.04 -3.05
N ASP A 72 16.27 -2.04 -3.08
CA ASP A 72 16.00 -0.75 -2.43
C ASP A 72 14.66 -0.13 -2.91
N GLU A 73 14.33 -0.30 -4.19
CA GLU A 73 13.05 0.16 -4.75
C GLU A 73 11.85 -0.57 -4.14
N SER A 74 11.92 -1.90 -4.03
CA SER A 74 10.88 -2.71 -3.37
C SER A 74 10.73 -2.33 -1.90
N LEU A 75 11.84 -2.05 -1.21
CA LEU A 75 11.82 -1.61 0.17
C LEU A 75 11.20 -0.21 0.33
N LEU A 76 11.47 0.72 -0.57
CA LEU A 76 10.84 2.05 -0.57
C LEU A 76 9.31 1.96 -0.72
N ILE A 77 8.84 1.13 -1.66
CA ILE A 77 7.40 0.87 -1.84
C ILE A 77 6.82 0.29 -0.55
N ARG A 78 7.53 -0.66 0.07
CA ARG A 78 7.07 -1.31 1.30
C ARG A 78 6.97 -0.33 2.48
N LEU A 79 7.97 0.53 2.67
CA LEU A 79 7.94 1.55 3.71
C LEU A 79 6.79 2.53 3.50
N ALA A 80 6.49 2.89 2.25
CA ALA A 80 5.36 3.73 1.90
C ALA A 80 4.00 3.09 2.21
N GLU A 81 3.85 1.80 1.96
CA GLU A 81 2.65 1.04 2.32
C GLU A 81 2.46 0.94 3.83
N ILE A 82 3.53 0.58 4.57
CA ILE A 82 3.48 0.49 6.03
C ILE A 82 3.12 1.86 6.60
N ARG A 83 3.78 2.93 6.14
CA ARG A 83 3.43 4.30 6.53
C ARG A 83 1.98 4.61 6.25
N TRP A 84 1.45 4.27 5.07
CA TRP A 84 0.04 4.49 4.73
C TRP A 84 -0.91 3.71 5.65
N MET A 85 -0.64 2.44 5.95
CA MET A 85 -1.45 1.64 6.86
C MET A 85 -1.44 2.21 8.29
N ARG A 86 -0.31 2.75 8.73
CA ARG A 86 -0.17 3.43 10.04
C ARG A 86 -0.94 4.76 10.01
N GLU A 87 -0.62 5.60 9.05
CA GLU A 87 -1.24 6.90 8.78
C GLU A 87 -2.76 6.81 8.73
N SER A 88 -3.35 5.81 8.08
CA SER A 88 -4.80 5.69 7.86
C SER A 88 -5.57 5.01 9.00
N SER A 89 -4.86 4.41 9.97
CA SER A 89 -5.50 3.64 11.06
C SER A 89 -6.26 4.49 12.08
N GLY A 90 -6.15 5.82 12.01
CA GLY A 90 -6.82 6.75 12.89
C GLY A 90 -6.07 7.05 14.17
N ILE A 91 -6.60 8.05 14.88
CA ILE A 91 -6.18 8.45 16.23
C ILE A 91 -7.36 8.34 17.19
N ARG A 92 -7.05 8.32 18.48
CA ARG A 92 -7.99 8.34 19.59
C ARG A 92 -7.79 9.58 20.43
N ILE A 93 -8.88 10.26 20.74
CA ILE A 93 -8.91 11.46 21.60
C ILE A 93 -9.96 11.20 22.68
N GLY A 94 -9.51 10.91 23.90
CA GLY A 94 -10.36 10.27 24.90
C GLY A 94 -10.94 8.95 24.38
N ASP A 95 -12.26 8.79 24.49
CA ASP A 95 -12.98 7.59 24.02
C ASP A 95 -13.37 7.65 22.52
N GLN A 96 -13.07 8.75 21.83
CA GLN A 96 -13.44 8.95 20.44
C GLN A 96 -12.37 8.44 19.49
N GLN A 97 -12.76 7.63 18.50
CA GLN A 97 -11.88 7.24 17.40
C GLN A 97 -12.16 8.10 16.18
N VAL A 98 -11.13 8.77 15.70
CA VAL A 98 -11.16 9.61 14.50
C VAL A 98 -10.31 8.92 13.44
N THR A 99 -10.84 8.73 12.24
CA THR A 99 -9.99 8.18 11.18
C THR A 99 -9.13 9.28 10.59
N THR A 100 -7.95 8.90 10.14
CA THR A 100 -6.97 9.80 9.54
C THR A 100 -6.94 9.66 8.02
N LEU A 101 -8.06 9.18 7.46
CA LEU A 101 -8.23 8.97 6.04
C LEU A 101 -8.25 10.30 5.28
N ARG A 102 -7.73 10.30 4.06
CA ARG A 102 -7.70 11.49 3.19
C ARG A 102 -9.11 12.01 2.91
N GLU A 103 -10.10 11.13 2.88
CA GLU A 103 -11.50 11.45 2.69
C GLU A 103 -12.12 12.19 3.88
N GLU A 104 -11.56 12.04 5.09
CA GLU A 104 -12.01 12.78 6.28
C GLU A 104 -11.32 14.15 6.43
N MET A 105 -10.17 14.38 5.78
CA MET A 105 -9.46 15.67 5.86
C MET A 105 -10.33 16.88 5.46
N PRO A 106 -11.12 16.85 4.37
CA PRO A 106 -11.97 17.98 4.01
C PRO A 106 -13.03 18.30 5.07
N VAL A 107 -13.52 17.30 5.80
CA VAL A 107 -14.50 17.50 6.88
C VAL A 107 -13.87 18.31 8.00
N TRP A 108 -12.69 17.88 8.48
CA TRP A 108 -11.97 18.57 9.54
C TRP A 108 -11.51 19.97 9.12
N GLN A 109 -11.02 20.13 7.90
CA GLN A 109 -10.64 21.44 7.35
C GLN A 109 -11.85 22.37 7.23
N GLY A 110 -13.01 21.86 6.80
CA GLY A 110 -14.24 22.63 6.71
C GLY A 110 -14.72 23.13 8.08
N MET A 111 -14.70 22.25 9.09
CA MET A 111 -15.05 22.62 10.47
C MET A 111 -14.06 23.66 11.04
N LEU A 112 -12.76 23.49 10.82
CA LEU A 112 -11.74 24.45 11.27
C LEU A 112 -11.87 25.81 10.58
N LEU A 113 -12.12 25.82 9.27
CA LEU A 113 -12.36 27.04 8.51
C LEU A 113 -13.59 27.77 9.05
N ASP A 114 -14.65 27.03 9.36
CA ASP A 114 -15.88 27.61 9.90
C ASP A 114 -15.66 28.29 11.26
N ILE A 115 -14.92 27.64 12.15
CA ILE A 115 -14.50 28.22 13.45
C ILE A 115 -13.67 29.48 13.23
N THR A 116 -12.77 29.46 12.25
CA THR A 116 -11.87 30.59 11.93
C THR A 116 -12.63 31.79 11.37
N LEU A 117 -13.63 31.54 10.51
CA LEU A 117 -14.44 32.60 9.90
C LEU A 117 -15.52 33.16 10.85
N ARG A 118 -15.88 32.41 11.91
CA ARG A 118 -16.87 32.80 12.91
C ARG A 118 -16.28 32.79 14.32
N PRO A 119 -15.29 33.67 14.61
CA PRO A 119 -14.68 33.73 15.93
C PRO A 119 -15.73 34.06 16.99
N GLY A 120 -15.81 33.23 18.03
CA GLY A 120 -16.84 33.32 19.08
C GLY A 120 -18.08 32.45 18.84
N ALA A 121 -18.11 31.65 17.77
CA ALA A 121 -19.11 30.58 17.63
C ALA A 121 -19.03 29.64 18.84
N THR A 122 -20.16 29.46 19.53
CA THR A 122 -20.32 28.49 20.63
C THR A 122 -21.13 27.28 20.20
N ALA A 123 -21.61 27.28 18.95
CA ALA A 123 -22.38 26.17 18.40
C ALA A 123 -21.51 24.91 18.37
N ALA A 124 -22.10 23.81 18.83
CA ALA A 124 -21.49 22.51 18.70
C ALA A 124 -21.66 21.99 17.27
N PHE A 125 -20.67 21.24 16.81
CA PHE A 125 -20.61 20.67 15.48
C PHE A 125 -20.97 19.18 15.56
N GLU A 126 -21.92 18.75 14.75
CA GLU A 126 -22.22 17.33 14.62
C GLU A 126 -21.09 16.61 13.87
N TYR A 127 -20.55 15.59 14.49
CA TYR A 127 -19.58 14.67 13.88
C TYR A 127 -20.01 13.24 14.12
N LYS A 128 -19.83 12.37 13.12
CA LYS A 128 -20.11 10.95 13.22
C LYS A 128 -18.81 10.16 13.03
N PRO A 129 -18.17 9.67 14.12
CA PRO A 129 -17.00 8.81 14.00
C PRO A 129 -17.37 7.50 13.29
N ARG A 130 -16.39 6.93 12.57
CA ARG A 130 -16.56 5.66 11.87
C ARG A 130 -16.90 4.55 12.88
N GLY A 131 -18.07 3.93 12.72
CA GLY A 131 -18.55 2.87 13.61
C GLY A 131 -19.08 3.34 14.97
N GLY A 132 -19.21 4.66 15.19
CA GLY A 132 -19.73 5.23 16.43
C GLY A 132 -21.07 5.96 16.27
N GLN A 133 -21.53 6.52 17.39
CA GLN A 133 -22.72 7.38 17.45
C GLN A 133 -22.37 8.82 17.10
N ASN A 134 -23.36 9.60 16.65
CA ASN A 134 -23.18 11.04 16.47
C ASN A 134 -22.73 11.68 17.79
N VAL A 135 -21.76 12.58 17.70
CA VAL A 135 -21.26 13.38 18.81
C VAL A 135 -21.34 14.86 18.46
N LEU A 136 -21.50 15.69 19.47
CA LEU A 136 -21.43 17.13 19.38
C LEU A 136 -20.06 17.58 19.86
N LEU A 137 -19.30 18.23 18.98
CA LEU A 137 -17.96 18.74 19.27
C LEU A 137 -17.98 20.25 19.45
N SER A 138 -17.31 20.74 20.49
CA SER A 138 -17.05 22.16 20.65
C SER A 138 -15.99 22.66 19.64
N PRO A 139 -15.91 23.97 19.36
CA PRO A 139 -14.83 24.54 18.57
C PRO A 139 -13.43 24.14 19.08
N GLN A 140 -13.24 24.14 20.41
CA GLN A 140 -11.96 23.77 21.02
C GLN A 140 -11.61 22.31 20.75
N GLN A 141 -12.61 21.41 20.82
CA GLN A 141 -12.41 20.00 20.51
C GLN A 141 -12.02 19.80 19.04
N ILE A 142 -12.68 20.50 18.10
CA ILE A 142 -12.32 20.43 16.67
C ILE A 142 -10.89 20.90 16.42
N THR A 143 -10.51 22.06 16.97
CA THR A 143 -9.14 22.58 16.82
C THR A 143 -8.14 21.55 17.36
N ARG A 144 -8.40 20.99 18.54
CA ARG A 144 -7.53 19.98 19.14
C ARG A 144 -7.44 18.70 18.31
N ILE A 145 -8.56 18.21 17.80
CA ILE A 145 -8.61 17.04 16.92
C ILE A 145 -7.78 17.28 15.66
N TYR A 146 -7.94 18.45 15.03
CA TYR A 146 -7.19 18.82 13.84
C TYR A 146 -5.67 18.91 14.10
N GLU A 147 -5.26 19.50 15.22
CA GLU A 147 -3.85 19.55 15.62
C GLU A 147 -3.26 18.16 15.83
N CYS A 148 -3.96 17.28 16.54
CA CYS A 148 -3.52 15.90 16.77
C CYS A 148 -3.46 15.11 15.45
N PHE A 149 -4.45 15.27 14.58
CA PHE A 149 -4.46 14.70 13.24
C PHE A 149 -3.23 15.15 12.45
N ALA A 150 -3.01 16.47 12.35
CA ALA A 150 -1.94 17.05 11.54
C ALA A 150 -0.56 16.64 12.07
N TRP A 151 -0.39 16.62 13.40
CA TRP A 151 0.82 16.12 14.03
C TRP A 151 1.04 14.64 13.70
N TYR A 152 0.02 13.79 13.85
CA TYR A 152 0.13 12.34 13.66
C TYR A 152 0.54 11.98 12.23
N VAL A 153 -0.13 12.55 11.24
CA VAL A 153 0.18 12.31 9.82
C VAL A 153 1.62 12.75 9.51
N ASN A 154 2.02 13.96 9.94
CA ASN A 154 3.37 14.46 9.73
C ASN A 154 4.43 13.60 10.44
N ALA A 155 4.13 13.08 11.63
CA ALA A 155 5.02 12.20 12.37
C ALA A 155 5.18 10.84 11.67
N CYS A 156 4.13 10.28 11.06
CA CYS A 156 4.23 9.09 10.22
C CYS A 156 5.16 9.31 9.00
N PHE A 157 5.03 10.43 8.30
CA PHE A 157 5.95 10.78 7.21
C PHE A 157 7.39 11.01 7.70
N ALA A 158 7.57 11.56 8.90
CA ALA A 158 8.90 11.73 9.49
C ALA A 158 9.55 10.36 9.80
N THR A 159 8.79 9.41 10.36
CA THR A 159 9.25 8.04 10.62
C THR A 159 9.65 7.34 9.31
N GLU A 160 8.82 7.39 8.27
CA GLU A 160 9.15 6.81 6.95
C GLU A 160 10.46 7.38 6.41
N ARG A 161 10.64 8.71 6.41
CA ARG A 161 11.90 9.33 5.97
C ARG A 161 13.10 8.85 6.79
N SER A 162 12.92 8.67 8.10
CA SER A 162 13.99 8.15 8.98
C SER A 162 14.35 6.69 8.68
N LEU A 163 13.39 5.87 8.25
CA LEU A 163 13.63 4.48 7.86
C LEU A 163 14.28 4.41 6.46
N VAL A 164 13.81 5.23 5.52
CA VAL A 164 14.41 5.37 4.19
C VAL A 164 15.88 5.81 4.28
N ALA A 165 16.21 6.73 5.20
CA ALA A 165 17.58 7.18 5.41
C ALA A 165 18.53 6.08 5.96
N GLN A 166 17.99 4.96 6.42
CA GLN A 166 18.77 3.82 6.92
C GLN A 166 19.04 2.75 5.84
N ILE A 167 18.44 2.87 4.65
CA ILE A 167 18.71 1.99 3.51
C ILE A 167 20.19 2.06 3.15
N GLY A 168 20.81 0.90 2.94
CA GLY A 168 22.25 0.76 2.71
C GLY A 168 23.14 0.95 3.95
N THR A 169 22.58 1.33 5.09
CA THR A 169 23.29 1.43 6.38
C THR A 169 23.09 0.19 7.25
N ILE A 170 21.86 -0.33 7.27
CA ILE A 170 21.50 -1.58 7.96
C ILE A 170 20.80 -2.52 6.98
N SER A 171 20.62 -3.78 7.37
CA SER A 171 19.97 -4.77 6.51
C SER A 171 18.48 -4.47 6.28
N ASN A 172 17.96 -4.88 5.12
CA ASN A 172 16.57 -4.65 4.74
C ASN A 172 15.59 -5.35 5.69
N SER A 173 15.94 -6.54 6.19
CA SER A 173 15.18 -7.23 7.24
C SER A 173 15.07 -6.41 8.52
N GLN A 174 16.17 -5.83 9.01
CA GLN A 174 16.16 -4.95 10.19
C GLN A 174 15.30 -3.69 9.98
N ILE A 175 15.33 -3.08 8.79
CA ILE A 175 14.47 -1.93 8.47
C ILE A 175 13.00 -2.32 8.55
N LEU A 176 12.64 -3.49 8.02
CA LEU A 176 11.27 -3.98 8.06
C LEU A 176 10.82 -4.36 9.46
N ASP A 177 11.69 -4.96 10.28
CA ASP A 177 11.40 -5.22 11.69
C ASP A 177 11.10 -3.92 12.43
N LEU A 178 11.92 -2.88 12.22
CA LEU A 178 11.68 -1.55 12.77
C LEU A 178 10.37 -0.96 12.24
N ALA A 179 10.11 -1.03 10.93
CA ALA A 179 8.90 -0.51 10.33
C ALA A 179 7.63 -1.23 10.83
N ASN A 180 7.71 -2.51 11.15
CA ASN A 180 6.57 -3.27 11.67
C ASN A 180 6.34 -3.08 13.16
N ALA A 181 7.36 -2.68 13.93
CA ALA A 181 7.23 -2.44 15.37
C ALA A 181 6.32 -1.24 15.68
N ASP A 182 5.31 -1.44 16.52
CA ASP A 182 4.39 -0.37 16.94
C ASP A 182 5.10 0.80 17.62
N SER A 183 6.21 0.53 18.32
CA SER A 183 7.02 1.54 19.02
C SER A 183 7.75 2.52 18.10
N THR A 184 7.89 2.20 16.81
CA THR A 184 8.58 3.04 15.82
C THR A 184 7.70 4.18 15.33
N TRP A 185 6.39 4.02 15.42
CA TRP A 185 5.40 4.95 14.91
C TRP A 185 4.91 5.89 16.02
N PRO A 186 4.43 7.10 15.67
CA PRO A 186 3.86 8.01 16.64
C PRO A 186 2.70 7.37 17.41
N GLN A 187 2.54 7.81 18.67
CA GLN A 187 1.38 7.42 19.48
C GLN A 187 0.07 7.80 18.79
N LYS A 188 -0.94 6.95 18.98
CA LYS A 188 -2.29 7.15 18.42
C LYS A 188 -3.28 7.69 19.44
N GLN A 189 -2.91 7.83 20.71
CA GLN A 189 -3.80 8.23 21.79
C GLN A 189 -3.40 9.61 22.31
N PHE A 190 -4.38 10.50 22.40
CA PHE A 190 -4.21 11.85 22.92
C PHE A 190 -5.20 12.11 24.04
N GLN A 191 -4.74 12.85 25.04
CA GLN A 191 -5.60 13.37 26.10
C GLN A 191 -6.42 14.57 25.56
N PRO A 192 -7.70 14.68 25.95
CA PRO A 192 -8.57 15.78 25.55
C PRO A 192 -8.08 17.15 26.03
#